data_AF-M1MF31-F1
#
_entry.id   AF-M1MF31-F1
#
_cell.length_a   1.000
_cell.length_b   1.000
_cell.length_c   1.000
_cell.angle_alpha   90.00
_cell.angle_beta   90.00
_cell.angle_gamma   90.00
#
_symmetry.space_group_name_H-M   'P 1'
#
loop_
_entity.id
_entity.type
_entity.pdbx_description
1 polymer ?
#
loop_
_entity_poly.entity_id
_entity_poly.type
_entity_poly.pdbx_seq_one_letter_code
_entity_poly.pdbx_strand_id
1 'polypeptide(L)'
;MIKDGSGLYVVKHPRATDILIKICFCDTQSDVDKYNSIGAEAISNAIVCGLTGQVVQNVAKNSNGIWKQDDKGFWHVNSDGTYPQNKWFQLENDWYYADEKGYCYQNRWLKYRDKWYYFKNDCKMATNETIIYKFNEQGEWIEC
;
A
#
# COMPACT_ATOMS: atom_id res chain seq x y z
N MET A 1 26.48 8.10 -32.33
CA MET A 1 25.95 6.74 -32.07
C MET A 1 26.88 5.76 -32.75
N ILE A 2 27.35 4.74 -32.04
CA ILE A 2 28.12 3.65 -32.64
C ILE A 2 27.15 2.48 -32.81
N LYS A 3 27.08 1.92 -34.03
CA LYS A 3 26.30 0.72 -34.34
C LYS A 3 27.20 -0.49 -34.08
N ASP A 4 26.83 -1.32 -33.11
CA ASP A 4 27.63 -2.49 -32.69
C ASP A 4 27.25 -3.79 -33.44
N GLY A 5 26.32 -3.69 -34.40
CA GLY A 5 25.84 -4.83 -35.18
C GLY A 5 24.76 -5.67 -34.49
N SER A 6 24.45 -5.42 -33.22
CA SER A 6 23.42 -6.14 -32.45
C SER A 6 22.01 -5.54 -32.59
N GLY A 7 21.88 -4.41 -33.30
CA GLY A 7 20.67 -3.58 -33.29
C GLY A 7 20.62 -2.59 -32.13
N LEU A 8 21.63 -2.58 -31.27
CA LEU A 8 21.82 -1.61 -30.20
C LEU A 8 22.64 -0.42 -30.69
N TYR A 9 22.33 0.75 -30.13
CA TYR A 9 23.03 2.00 -30.41
C TYR A 9 23.58 2.56 -29.11
N VAL A 10 24.88 2.82 -29.08
CA VAL A 10 25.52 3.46 -27.92
C VAL A 10 25.63 4.96 -28.17
N VAL A 11 25.01 5.74 -27.29
CA VAL A 11 25.14 7.20 -27.22
C VAL A 11 26.24 7.54 -26.22
N LYS A 12 27.37 8.05 -26.70
CA LYS A 12 28.50 8.48 -25.86
C LYS A 12 28.50 10.00 -25.74
N HIS A 13 28.73 10.52 -24.53
CA HIS A 13 28.77 11.95 -24.20
C HIS A 13 27.52 12.76 -24.59
N PRO A 14 26.29 12.30 -24.25
CA PRO A 14 25.11 13.13 -24.47
C PRO A 14 25.20 14.41 -23.62
N ARG A 15 24.88 15.55 -24.23
CA ARG A 15 24.62 16.82 -23.52
C ARG A 15 23.13 17.00 -23.21
N ALA A 16 22.42 15.89 -23.01
CA ALA A 16 21.00 15.88 -22.65
C ALA A 16 20.88 15.81 -21.12
N THR A 17 20.03 16.67 -20.55
CA THR A 17 19.77 16.69 -19.11
C THR A 17 18.80 15.59 -18.68
N ASP A 18 17.94 15.13 -19.59
CA ASP A 18 16.84 14.21 -19.30
C ASP A 18 16.74 13.13 -20.39
N ILE A 19 16.18 11.97 -20.01
CA ILE A 19 15.95 10.84 -20.91
C ILE A 19 14.50 10.39 -20.80
N LEU A 20 13.81 10.27 -21.94
CA LEU A 20 12.50 9.62 -22.03
C LEU A 20 12.69 8.18 -22.51
N ILE A 21 12.27 7.21 -21.71
CA ILE A 21 12.35 5.79 -22.06
C ILE A 21 10.95 5.30 -22.45
N LYS A 22 10.78 4.90 -23.71
CA LYS A 22 9.57 4.26 -24.20
C LYS A 22 9.75 2.74 -24.21
N ILE A 23 8.97 2.05 -23.40
CA ILE A 23 9.15 0.62 -23.10
C ILE A 23 8.33 -0.26 -24.05
N CYS A 24 7.09 0.13 -24.33
CA CYS A 24 6.21 -0.57 -25.27
C CYS A 24 5.17 0.39 -25.88
N PHE A 25 4.51 -0.08 -26.93
CA PHE A 25 3.24 0.47 -27.40
C PHE A 25 2.15 -0.50 -26.93
N CYS A 26 1.18 -0.01 -26.16
CA CYS A 26 0.00 -0.79 -25.78
C CYS A 26 -1.16 -0.41 -26.71
N ASP A 27 -1.05 -0.78 -27.98
CA ASP A 27 -1.99 -0.37 -29.04
C ASP A 27 -3.06 -1.45 -29.32
N THR A 28 -2.94 -2.64 -28.74
CA THR A 28 -4.00 -3.66 -28.73
C THR A 28 -4.48 -4.00 -27.32
N GLN A 29 -5.70 -4.56 -27.21
CA GLN A 29 -6.22 -5.06 -25.94
C GLN A 29 -5.30 -6.12 -25.32
N SER A 30 -4.67 -6.96 -26.15
CA SER A 30 -3.73 -7.97 -25.66
C SER A 30 -2.48 -7.34 -25.02
N ASP A 31 -2.00 -6.21 -25.55
CA ASP A 31 -0.85 -5.50 -24.97
C ASP A 31 -1.21 -4.82 -23.67
N VAL A 32 -2.43 -4.28 -23.58
CA VAL A 32 -3.00 -3.72 -22.35
C VAL A 32 -3.14 -4.80 -21.28
N ASP A 33 -3.70 -5.96 -21.62
CA ASP A 33 -3.87 -7.09 -20.70
C ASP A 33 -2.52 -7.60 -20.20
N LYS A 34 -1.51 -7.66 -21.08
CA LYS A 34 -0.15 -8.04 -20.71
C LYS A 34 0.52 -7.01 -19.81
N TYR A 35 0.37 -5.72 -20.11
CA TYR A 35 0.85 -4.64 -19.24
C TYR A 35 0.21 -4.71 -17.86
N ASN A 36 -1.11 -4.87 -17.79
CA ASN A 36 -1.85 -4.97 -16.53
C ASN A 36 -1.49 -6.23 -15.75
N SER A 37 -1.28 -7.36 -16.44
CA SER A 37 -0.87 -8.62 -15.83
C SER A 37 0.53 -8.54 -15.22
N ILE A 38 1.46 -7.83 -15.86
CA ILE A 38 2.84 -7.65 -15.36
C ILE A 38 2.87 -6.57 -14.27
N GLY A 39 2.12 -5.48 -14.48
CA GLY A 39 2.03 -4.34 -13.57
C GLY A 39 3.16 -3.32 -13.77
N ALA A 40 2.85 -2.06 -13.47
CA ALA A 40 3.80 -0.94 -13.61
C ALA A 40 5.07 -1.13 -12.77
N GLU A 41 4.95 -1.75 -11.60
CA GLU A 41 6.06 -1.96 -10.66
C GLU A 41 7.10 -2.97 -11.17
N ALA A 42 6.66 -4.10 -11.73
CA ALA A 42 7.58 -5.07 -12.31
C ALA A 42 8.35 -4.46 -13.49
N ILE A 43 7.66 -3.63 -14.29
CA ILE A 43 8.27 -2.90 -15.40
C ILE A 43 9.26 -1.85 -14.87
N SER A 44 8.91 -1.05 -13.86
CA SER A 44 9.83 -0.06 -13.28
C SER A 44 11.06 -0.71 -12.66
N ASN A 45 10.90 -1.84 -11.98
CA ASN A 45 12.01 -2.58 -11.37
C ASN A 45 12.97 -3.14 -12.42
N ALA A 46 12.43 -3.65 -13.53
CA ALA A 46 13.24 -4.10 -14.66
C ALA A 46 14.07 -2.96 -15.28
N ILE A 47 13.49 -1.76 -15.41
CA ILE A 47 14.22 -0.57 -15.92
C ILE A 47 15.34 -0.18 -14.96
N VAL A 48 15.04 -0.04 -13.66
CA VAL A 48 16.03 0.35 -12.66
C VAL A 48 17.18 -0.65 -12.66
N CYS A 49 16.87 -1.95 -12.61
CA CYS A 49 17.86 -3.02 -12.66
C CYS A 49 18.72 -2.95 -13.92
N GLY A 50 18.11 -2.77 -15.10
CA GLY A 50 18.83 -2.66 -16.37
C GLY A 50 19.73 -1.43 -16.48
N LEU A 51 19.36 -0.31 -15.85
CA LEU A 51 20.12 0.95 -15.91
C LEU A 51 21.22 1.06 -14.85
N THR A 52 20.93 0.62 -13.63
CA THR A 52 21.82 0.86 -12.47
C THR A 52 22.57 -0.39 -12.04
N GLY A 53 22.17 -1.58 -12.52
CA GLY A 53 22.66 -2.87 -12.03
C GLY A 53 22.22 -3.19 -10.60
N GLN A 54 21.37 -2.35 -9.99
CA GLN A 54 20.84 -2.61 -8.66
C GLN A 54 19.70 -3.61 -8.73
N VAL A 55 19.81 -4.70 -7.98
CA VAL A 55 18.68 -5.60 -7.75
C VAL A 55 17.68 -4.86 -6.87
N VAL A 56 16.54 -4.46 -7.44
CA VAL A 56 15.42 -3.96 -6.66
C VAL A 56 14.89 -5.15 -5.86
N GLN A 57 15.11 -5.15 -4.55
CA GLN A 57 14.52 -6.14 -3.66
C GLN A 57 13.02 -6.03 -3.82
N ASN A 58 12.38 -7.12 -4.25
CA ASN A 58 10.93 -7.23 -4.19
C ASN A 58 10.55 -6.93 -2.73
N VAL A 59 9.97 -5.75 -2.49
CA VAL A 59 9.05 -5.64 -1.36
C VAL A 59 7.95 -6.60 -1.78
N ALA A 60 8.00 -7.82 -1.23
CA ALA A 60 7.06 -8.86 -1.57
C ALA A 60 5.68 -8.20 -1.60
N LYS A 61 4.93 -8.40 -2.69
CA LYS A 61 3.50 -8.13 -2.66
C LYS A 61 3.00 -8.90 -1.45
N ASN A 62 2.82 -8.22 -0.32
CA ASN A 62 1.94 -8.69 0.71
C ASN A 62 0.64 -8.84 -0.04
N SER A 63 0.24 -10.08 -0.30
CA SER A 63 -1.03 -10.41 -0.93
C SER A 63 -2.21 -9.75 -0.19
N ASN A 64 -1.95 -9.30 1.04
CA ASN A 64 -2.88 -8.63 1.93
C ASN A 64 -2.83 -7.09 1.87
N GLY A 65 -1.96 -6.44 1.08
CA GLY A 65 -1.85 -4.97 1.00
C GLY A 65 -0.74 -4.35 1.86
N ILE A 66 -0.72 -3.01 1.95
CA ILE A 66 0.30 -2.21 2.64
C ILE A 66 -0.37 -1.27 3.65
N TRP A 67 0.14 -1.28 4.88
CA TRP A 67 -0.23 -0.30 5.90
C TRP A 67 0.50 1.03 5.69
N LYS A 68 -0.24 2.12 5.84
CA LYS A 68 0.29 3.49 5.79
C LYS A 68 -0.16 4.27 7.01
N GLN A 69 0.58 5.32 7.34
CA GLN A 69 0.33 6.20 8.48
C GLN A 69 0.66 7.65 8.12
N ASP A 70 -0.12 8.58 8.68
CA ASP A 70 0.19 10.01 8.75
C ASP A 70 -0.16 10.56 10.16
N ASP A 71 -0.13 11.88 10.31
CA ASP A 71 -0.45 12.56 11.58
C ASP A 71 -1.89 12.35 12.07
N LYS A 72 -2.79 11.87 11.20
CA LYS A 72 -4.21 11.64 11.54
C LYS A 72 -4.49 10.20 11.91
N GLY A 73 -3.73 9.24 11.37
CA GLY A 73 -3.83 7.84 11.76
C GLY A 73 -3.35 6.86 10.69
N PHE A 74 -3.77 5.60 10.86
CA PHE A 74 -3.40 4.49 10.00
C PHE A 74 -4.47 4.19 8.96
N TRP A 75 -4.07 3.81 7.75
CA TRP A 75 -4.97 3.24 6.75
C TRP A 75 -4.32 2.08 6.01
N HIS A 76 -5.16 1.23 5.41
CA HIS A 76 -4.72 0.05 4.70
C HIS A 76 -4.97 0.21 3.19
N VAL A 77 -3.93 0.02 2.38
CA VAL A 77 -3.99 0.04 0.91
C VAL A 77 -3.94 -1.38 0.39
N ASN A 78 -4.99 -1.80 -0.30
CA ASN A 78 -5.09 -3.11 -0.94
C ASN A 78 -4.06 -3.25 -2.08
N SER A 79 -3.82 -4.49 -2.52
CA SER A 79 -2.89 -4.79 -3.60
C SER A 79 -3.29 -4.21 -4.96
N ASP A 80 -4.56 -3.87 -5.15
CA ASP A 80 -5.10 -3.18 -6.33
C ASP A 80 -5.00 -1.63 -6.23
N GLY A 81 -4.39 -1.11 -5.14
CA GLY A 81 -4.26 0.31 -4.88
C GLY A 81 -5.48 0.98 -4.24
N THR A 82 -6.59 0.26 -4.08
CA THR A 82 -7.79 0.77 -3.38
C THR A 82 -7.59 0.74 -1.87
N TYR A 83 -8.48 1.40 -1.11
CA TYR A 83 -8.47 1.34 0.35
C TYR A 83 -9.91 1.32 0.92
N PRO A 84 -10.15 0.71 2.10
CA PRO A 84 -11.47 0.69 2.72
C PRO A 84 -11.94 2.08 3.16
N GLN A 85 -13.22 2.39 2.97
CA GLN A 85 -13.88 3.59 3.49
C GLN A 85 -15.27 3.22 4.01
N ASN A 86 -15.60 3.69 5.22
CA ASN A 86 -16.87 3.45 5.91
C ASN A 86 -17.29 1.98 5.94
N LYS A 87 -16.33 1.07 6.12
CA LYS A 87 -16.58 -0.38 6.01
C LYS A 87 -15.68 -1.21 6.90
N TRP A 88 -16.20 -2.38 7.25
CA TRP A 88 -15.44 -3.48 7.81
C TRP A 88 -14.52 -4.08 6.76
N PHE A 89 -13.33 -4.48 7.18
CA PHE A 89 -12.44 -5.31 6.38
C PHE A 89 -11.67 -6.26 7.29
N GLN A 90 -11.26 -7.40 6.74
CA GLN A 90 -10.54 -8.44 7.46
C GLN A 90 -9.20 -8.66 6.78
N LEU A 91 -8.14 -8.73 7.58
CA LEU A 91 -6.81 -9.14 7.12
C LEU A 91 -6.41 -10.36 7.95
N GLU A 92 -6.08 -11.45 7.26
CA GLU A 92 -5.86 -12.75 7.87
C GLU A 92 -7.06 -13.14 8.75
N ASN A 93 -6.91 -13.12 10.08
CA ASN A 93 -7.96 -13.46 11.04
C ASN A 93 -8.45 -12.25 11.87
N ASP A 94 -7.88 -11.07 11.66
CA ASP A 94 -8.19 -9.88 12.45
C ASP A 94 -9.17 -8.96 11.70
N TRP A 95 -10.14 -8.41 12.45
CA TRP A 95 -11.12 -7.46 11.92
C TRP A 95 -10.71 -6.02 12.17
N TYR A 96 -10.98 -5.17 11.18
CA TYR A 96 -10.69 -3.74 11.19
C TYR A 96 -11.91 -2.97 10.68
N TYR A 97 -11.98 -1.67 10.99
CA TYR A 97 -13.00 -0.78 10.45
C TYR A 97 -12.39 0.56 10.06
N ALA A 98 -12.63 0.96 8.80
CA ALA A 98 -12.20 2.24 8.27
C ALA A 98 -13.34 3.26 8.32
N ASP A 99 -13.03 4.49 8.72
CA ASP A 99 -13.96 5.61 8.69
C ASP A 99 -14.23 6.12 7.26
N GLU A 100 -15.01 7.18 7.13
CA GLU A 100 -15.38 7.78 5.84
C GLU A 100 -14.16 8.24 5.00
N LYS A 101 -13.03 8.57 5.65
CA LYS A 101 -11.80 9.03 5.00
C LYS A 101 -10.82 7.89 4.75
N GLY A 102 -11.08 6.72 5.33
CA GLY A 102 -10.29 5.50 5.20
C GLY A 102 -9.35 5.24 6.37
N TYR A 103 -9.35 6.09 7.39
CA TYR A 103 -8.54 5.88 8.59
C TYR A 103 -9.16 4.81 9.48
N CYS A 104 -8.32 3.96 10.04
CA CYS A 104 -8.74 2.87 10.89
C CYS A 104 -9.14 3.38 12.28
N TYR A 105 -10.16 2.77 12.86
CA TYR A 105 -10.48 2.98 14.26
C TYR A 105 -9.33 2.44 15.13
N GLN A 106 -8.84 3.27 16.05
CA GLN A 106 -7.73 2.98 16.95
C GLN A 106 -8.06 3.52 18.35
N ASN A 107 -7.84 2.70 19.39
CA ASN A 107 -8.13 3.02 20.80
C ASN A 107 -9.51 3.64 21.04
N ARG A 108 -10.55 3.14 20.34
CA ARG A 108 -11.89 3.72 20.44
C ARG A 108 -12.99 2.73 20.12
N TRP A 109 -14.18 3.08 20.59
CA TRP A 109 -15.41 2.34 20.35
C TRP A 109 -16.07 2.73 19.02
N LEU A 110 -16.65 1.74 18.34
CA LEU A 110 -17.57 1.88 17.22
C LEU A 110 -18.94 1.33 17.63
N LYS A 111 -19.99 2.15 17.47
CA LYS A 111 -21.36 1.65 17.49
C LYS A 111 -21.79 1.31 16.06
N TYR A 112 -22.05 0.03 15.79
CA TYR A 112 -22.47 -0.45 14.47
C TYR A 112 -23.67 -1.40 14.62
N ARG A 113 -24.80 -1.06 13.99
CA ARG A 113 -26.06 -1.83 14.07
C ARG A 113 -26.46 -2.20 15.51
N ASP A 114 -26.48 -1.19 16.39
CA ASP A 114 -26.81 -1.29 17.82
C ASP A 114 -25.90 -2.20 18.66
N LYS A 115 -24.73 -2.56 18.13
CA LYS A 115 -23.69 -3.30 18.86
C LYS A 115 -22.44 -2.43 18.99
N TRP A 116 -21.70 -2.65 20.07
CA TRP A 116 -20.45 -1.96 20.35
C TRP A 116 -19.26 -2.86 20.05
N TYR A 117 -18.27 -2.30 19.36
CA TYR A 117 -17.02 -2.94 19.00
C TYR A 117 -15.87 -2.04 19.44
N TYR A 118 -14.85 -2.59 20.09
CA TYR A 118 -13.67 -1.84 20.48
C TYR A 118 -12.51 -2.15 19.54
N PHE A 119 -11.76 -1.12 19.15
CA PHE A 119 -10.53 -1.26 18.37
C PHE A 119 -9.33 -0.85 19.21
N LYS A 120 -8.33 -1.72 19.24
CA LYS A 120 -7.10 -1.57 20.02
C LYS A 120 -6.13 -0.59 19.35
N ASN A 121 -4.96 -0.41 19.96
CA ASN A 121 -3.92 0.50 19.46
C ASN A 121 -3.34 0.05 18.11
N ASP A 122 -3.41 -1.23 17.78
CA ASP A 122 -2.99 -1.77 16.49
C ASP A 122 -4.13 -1.83 15.45
N CYS A 123 -5.19 -1.07 15.69
CA CYS A 123 -6.41 -1.01 14.88
C CYS A 123 -7.22 -2.32 14.82
N LYS A 124 -6.81 -3.37 15.53
CA LYS A 124 -7.53 -4.66 15.54
C LYS A 124 -8.76 -4.56 16.42
N MET A 125 -9.87 -5.10 15.95
CA MET A 125 -11.07 -5.30 16.74
C MET A 125 -10.74 -6.27 17.89
N ALA A 126 -11.08 -5.87 19.13
CA ALA A 126 -10.92 -6.73 20.28
C ALA A 126 -11.87 -7.94 20.19
N THR A 127 -11.33 -9.14 20.42
CA THR A 127 -12.10 -10.39 20.40
C THR A 127 -11.64 -11.32 21.51
N ASN A 128 -12.60 -11.87 22.27
CA ASN A 128 -12.32 -12.82 23.35
C ASN A 128 -11.30 -12.31 24.39
N GLU A 129 -11.39 -11.02 24.71
CA GLU A 129 -10.50 -10.34 25.66
C GLU A 129 -11.27 -9.31 26.50
N THR A 130 -10.72 -8.97 27.67
CA THR A 130 -11.28 -7.95 28.56
C THR A 130 -10.50 -6.65 28.40
N ILE A 131 -11.20 -5.57 28.07
CA ILE A 131 -10.62 -4.22 27.99
C ILE A 131 -10.92 -3.48 29.30
N ILE A 132 -9.87 -3.05 30.00
CA ILE A 132 -9.99 -2.32 31.27
C ILE A 132 -9.71 -0.84 31.01
N TYR A 133 -10.61 0.01 31.51
CA TYR A 133 -10.41 1.46 31.55
C TYR A 133 -10.29 1.89 33.00
N LYS A 134 -9.22 2.63 33.31
CA LYS A 134 -9.04 3.29 34.60
C LYS A 134 -9.29 4.77 34.42
N PHE A 135 -9.94 5.37 35.41
CA PHE A 135 -10.19 6.81 35.45
C PHE A 135 -9.71 7.35 36.80
N ASN A 136 -9.11 8.54 36.82
CA ASN A 136 -8.74 9.20 38.07
C ASN A 136 -9.97 9.80 38.78
N GLU A 137 -9.74 10.43 39.93
CA GLU A 137 -10.80 11.10 40.71
C GLU A 137 -11.49 12.23 39.94
N GLN A 138 -10.85 12.77 38.89
CA GLN A 138 -11.38 13.81 38.01
C GLN A 138 -12.16 13.23 36.81
N GLY A 139 -12.22 11.89 36.67
CA GLY A 139 -12.87 11.20 35.55
C GLY A 139 -12.03 11.18 34.27
N GLU A 140 -10.76 11.56 34.33
CA GLU A 140 -9.85 11.49 33.19
C GLU A 140 -9.39 10.06 32.98
N TRP A 141 -9.37 9.62 31.72
CA TRP A 141 -8.82 8.32 31.37
C TRP A 141 -7.33 8.27 31.69
N ILE A 142 -6.92 7.19 32.36
CA ILE A 142 -5.52 6.89 32.65
C ILE A 142 -5.15 5.64 31.86
N GLU A 143 -4.01 5.69 31.16
CA GLU A 143 -3.41 4.50 30.57
C GLU A 143 -3.16 3.45 31.66
N CYS A 144 -3.62 2.23 31.39
CA CYS A 144 -3.71 1.14 32.37
C CYS A 144 -2.41 0.40 32.59
#